data_AF-A0A7X9ABW3-F1
#
_entry.id   AF-A0A7X9ABW3-F1
#
_cell.length_a   1.000
_cell.length_b   1.000
_cell.length_c   1.000
_cell.angle_alpha   90.00
_cell.angle_beta   90.00
_cell.angle_gamma   90.00
#
_symmetry.space_group_name_H-M   'P 1'
#
loop_
_entity.id
_entity.type
_entity.pdbx_description
1 polymer ?
#
loop_
_entity_poly.entity_id
_entity_poly.type
_entity_poly.pdbx_seq_one_letter_code
_entity_poly.pdbx_strand_id
1 'polypeptide(L)'
;MKHYTNPLPEGITLAAFDDNGQQIFASGGKWLHPLFALEEFLSTYEGPRENLAAHDTAAGKAAAILMARMGIKQAHIDLVSDLAASVYEAHGIELSWGQRIERLACKTEELLSTMDDEDQMYQMLKERATAAKARAEEELTSKAQ
;
A
#
# COMPACT_ATOMS: atom_id res chain seq x y z
N MET A 1 5.85 -6.97 19.25
CA MET A 1 5.50 -8.21 18.50
C MET A 1 6.49 -8.38 17.36
N LYS A 2 6.65 -9.60 16.83
CA LYS A 2 7.53 -9.83 15.67
C LYS A 2 6.79 -9.36 14.41
N HIS A 3 7.44 -8.53 13.58
CA HIS A 3 6.92 -8.18 12.26
C HIS A 3 6.61 -9.46 11.48
N TYR A 4 5.45 -9.51 10.83
CA TYR A 4 5.21 -10.52 9.81
C TYR A 4 6.24 -10.31 8.70
N THR A 5 7.10 -11.29 8.50
CA THR A 5 8.22 -11.26 7.54
C THR A 5 8.25 -12.52 6.67
N ASN A 6 7.20 -13.36 6.79
CA ASN A 6 7.07 -14.53 5.93
C ASN A 6 6.76 -14.05 4.50
N PRO A 7 7.28 -14.72 3.47
CA PRO A 7 6.95 -14.38 2.09
C PRO A 7 5.45 -14.42 1.85
N LEU A 8 4.95 -13.46 1.05
CA LEU A 8 3.58 -13.51 0.56
C LEU A 8 3.36 -14.75 -0.32
N PRO A 9 2.15 -15.34 -0.33
CA PRO A 9 1.80 -16.40 -1.25
C PRO A 9 1.96 -15.96 -2.72
N GLU A 10 2.16 -16.94 -3.62
CA GLU A 10 2.27 -16.65 -5.05
C GLU A 10 1.05 -15.88 -5.57
N GLY A 11 1.30 -14.79 -6.30
CA GLY A 11 0.27 -13.93 -6.86
C GLY A 11 -0.33 -12.91 -5.88
N ILE A 12 0.08 -12.89 -4.61
CA ILE A 12 -0.32 -11.85 -3.65
C ILE A 12 0.73 -10.73 -3.61
N THR A 13 0.25 -9.49 -3.65
CA THR A 13 1.08 -8.28 -3.65
C THR A 13 0.93 -7.45 -2.39
N LEU A 14 -0.21 -7.58 -1.70
CA LEU A 14 -0.50 -6.95 -0.41
C LEU A 14 -1.30 -7.91 0.48
N ALA A 15 -0.92 -8.01 1.75
CA ALA A 15 -1.72 -8.64 2.80
C ALA A 15 -1.78 -7.76 4.05
N ALA A 16 -2.88 -7.86 4.81
CA ALA A 16 -3.02 -7.24 6.12
C ALA A 16 -3.34 -8.29 7.19
N PHE A 17 -2.82 -8.06 8.38
CA PHE A 17 -2.89 -8.96 9.52
C PHE A 17 -3.40 -8.21 10.75
N ASP A 18 -4.15 -8.91 11.59
CA ASP A 18 -4.55 -8.40 12.90
C ASP A 18 -3.39 -8.48 13.92
N ASP A 19 -3.68 -8.09 15.17
CA ASP A 19 -2.73 -8.13 16.27
C ASP A 19 -2.27 -9.56 16.60
N ASN A 20 -3.05 -10.59 16.30
CA ASN A 20 -2.64 -11.98 16.51
C ASN A 20 -1.77 -12.52 15.37
N GLY A 21 -1.53 -11.71 14.33
CA GLY A 21 -0.84 -12.12 13.12
C GLY A 21 -1.71 -12.98 12.20
N GLN A 22 -3.03 -13.00 12.42
CA GLN A 22 -3.97 -13.66 11.52
C GLN A 22 -4.21 -12.77 10.31
N GLN A 23 -4.10 -13.34 9.12
CA GLN A 23 -4.41 -12.64 7.87
C GLN A 23 -5.91 -12.29 7.82
N ILE A 24 -6.22 -11.01 7.69
CA ILE A 24 -7.58 -10.50 7.55
C ILE A 24 -7.89 -10.05 6.13
N PHE A 25 -6.86 -9.77 5.33
CA PHE A 25 -6.98 -9.32 3.95
C PHE A 25 -5.78 -9.79 3.11
N ALA A 26 -6.02 -10.08 1.83
CA ALA A 26 -4.97 -10.27 0.83
C ALA A 26 -5.47 -9.88 -0.56
N SER A 27 -4.58 -9.35 -1.38
CA SER A 27 -4.86 -8.98 -2.77
C SER A 27 -3.63 -9.18 -3.65
N GLY A 28 -3.87 -9.67 -4.87
CA GLY A 28 -2.90 -9.77 -5.95
C GLY A 28 -2.98 -8.63 -6.97
N GLY A 29 -3.68 -7.55 -6.62
CA GLY A 29 -3.87 -6.41 -7.50
C GLY A 29 -2.55 -5.69 -7.82
N LYS A 30 -2.59 -4.85 -8.86
CA LYS A 30 -1.42 -4.08 -9.30
C LYS A 30 -1.48 -2.65 -8.78
N TRP A 31 -0.31 -2.02 -8.67
CA TRP A 31 -0.18 -0.62 -8.28
C TRP A 31 -0.86 -0.34 -6.94
N LEU A 32 -1.65 0.72 -6.82
CA LEU A 32 -2.33 1.11 -5.57
C LEU A 32 -3.69 0.41 -5.38
N HIS A 33 -4.15 -0.40 -6.33
CA HIS A 33 -5.45 -1.06 -6.22
C HIS A 33 -5.60 -1.95 -4.98
N PRO A 34 -4.59 -2.74 -4.57
CA PRO A 34 -4.66 -3.51 -3.33
C PRO A 34 -4.92 -2.64 -2.11
N LEU A 35 -4.32 -1.44 -2.03
CA LEU A 35 -4.47 -0.54 -0.89
C LEU A 35 -5.86 0.09 -0.83
N PHE A 36 -6.44 0.47 -1.98
CA PHE A 36 -7.82 0.95 -2.01
C PHE A 36 -8.83 -0.17 -1.70
N ALA A 37 -8.56 -1.39 -2.15
CA ALA A 37 -9.38 -2.55 -1.78
C ALA A 37 -9.27 -2.87 -0.27
N LEU A 38 -8.09 -2.70 0.32
CA LEU A 38 -7.90 -2.81 1.77
C LEU A 38 -8.67 -1.70 2.51
N GLU A 39 -8.64 -0.46 2.03
CA GLU A 39 -9.38 0.65 2.61
C GLU A 39 -10.89 0.37 2.61
N GLU A 40 -11.43 -0.11 1.49
CA GLU A 40 -12.83 -0.52 1.36
C GLU A 40 -13.16 -1.67 2.32
N PHE A 41 -12.31 -2.70 2.37
CA PHE A 41 -12.46 -3.81 3.31
C PHE A 41 -12.51 -3.34 4.77
N LEU A 42 -11.59 -2.45 5.16
CA LEU A 42 -11.51 -1.91 6.52
C LEU A 42 -12.72 -1.04 6.89
N SER A 43 -13.45 -0.50 5.91
CA SER A 43 -14.69 0.26 6.17
C SER A 43 -15.84 -0.63 6.66
N THR A 44 -15.81 -1.92 6.33
CA THR A 44 -16.82 -2.92 6.75
C THR A 44 -16.30 -3.92 7.77
N TYR A 45 -15.02 -3.82 8.15
CA TYR A 45 -14.38 -4.76 9.07
C TYR A 45 -14.74 -4.43 10.53
N GLU A 46 -15.32 -5.40 11.24
CA GLU A 46 -15.77 -5.26 12.64
C GLU A 46 -14.75 -5.76 13.68
N GLY A 47 -13.60 -6.29 13.26
CA GLY A 47 -12.57 -6.79 14.17
C GLY A 47 -11.63 -5.70 14.71
N PRO A 48 -10.64 -6.08 15.55
CA PRO A 48 -9.69 -5.15 16.14
C PRO A 48 -8.84 -4.42 15.09
N ARG A 49 -8.65 -3.11 15.27
CA ARG A 49 -7.90 -2.25 14.32
C ARG A 49 -6.70 -1.53 14.92
N GLU A 50 -6.41 -1.76 16.20
CA GLU A 50 -5.45 -0.93 16.95
C GLU A 50 -3.99 -1.17 16.52
N ASN A 51 -3.65 -2.40 16.13
CA ASN A 51 -2.28 -2.82 15.79
C ASN A 51 -2.23 -3.64 14.49
N LEU A 52 -2.90 -3.15 13.44
CA LEU A 52 -2.85 -3.81 12.14
C LEU A 52 -1.43 -3.78 11.56
N ALA A 53 -1.03 -4.89 10.97
CA ALA A 53 0.20 -5.03 10.20
C ALA A 53 -0.10 -5.20 8.71
N ALA A 54 0.79 -4.71 7.85
CA ALA A 54 0.71 -4.90 6.41
C ALA A 54 2.01 -5.52 5.86
N HIS A 55 1.89 -6.39 4.86
CA HIS A 55 3.01 -6.84 4.03
C HIS A 55 2.72 -6.48 2.58
N ASP A 56 3.58 -5.68 1.97
CA ASP A 56 3.51 -5.27 0.57
C ASP A 56 4.81 -5.63 -0.17
N THR A 57 4.68 -6.00 -1.44
CA THR A 57 5.82 -6.29 -2.32
C THR A 57 6.59 -5.04 -2.73
N ALA A 58 5.96 -3.86 -2.79
CA ALA A 58 6.65 -2.61 -3.11
C ALA A 58 5.92 -1.36 -2.58
N ALA A 59 6.62 -0.51 -1.81
CA ALA A 59 6.05 0.73 -1.30
C ALA A 59 6.83 2.00 -1.65
N GLY A 60 6.12 2.93 -2.30
CA GLY A 60 6.51 4.32 -2.50
C GLY A 60 5.79 5.27 -1.57
N LYS A 61 6.07 6.58 -1.65
CA LYS A 61 5.42 7.62 -0.82
C LYS A 61 3.89 7.46 -0.77
N ALA A 62 3.28 7.19 -1.93
CA ALA A 62 1.84 6.95 -2.07
C ALA A 62 1.32 5.81 -1.18
N ALA A 63 2.00 4.67 -1.22
CA ALA A 63 1.60 3.48 -0.47
C ALA A 63 1.73 3.71 1.03
N ALA A 64 2.84 4.35 1.45
CA ALA A 64 3.07 4.70 2.85
C ALA A 64 1.98 5.63 3.41
N ILE A 65 1.59 6.67 2.64
CA ILE A 65 0.50 7.59 3.04
C ILE A 65 -0.83 6.84 3.19
N LEU A 66 -1.18 5.97 2.23
CA LEU A 66 -2.42 5.19 2.31
C LEU A 66 -2.43 4.28 3.55
N MET A 67 -1.33 3.57 3.81
CA MET A 67 -1.20 2.72 5.00
C MET A 67 -1.32 3.53 6.30
N ALA A 68 -0.68 4.71 6.35
CA ALA A 68 -0.78 5.60 7.50
C ALA A 68 -2.21 6.08 7.76
N ARG A 69 -2.93 6.49 6.71
CA ARG A 69 -4.34 6.90 6.79
C ARG A 69 -5.25 5.77 7.25
N MET A 70 -4.96 4.53 6.85
CA MET A 70 -5.72 3.35 7.27
C MET A 70 -5.46 2.94 8.73
N GLY A 71 -4.46 3.54 9.39
CA GLY A 71 -4.10 3.26 10.78
C GLY A 71 -3.17 2.05 10.95
N ILE A 72 -2.51 1.59 9.88
CA ILE A 72 -1.52 0.52 9.96
C ILE A 72 -0.38 0.94 10.90
N LYS A 73 0.03 0.04 11.80
CA LYS A 73 1.09 0.29 12.79
C LYS A 73 2.40 -0.42 12.49
N GLN A 74 2.34 -1.47 11.69
CA GLN A 74 3.52 -2.24 11.29
C GLN A 74 3.49 -2.51 9.80
N ALA A 75 4.62 -2.35 9.14
CA ALA A 75 4.74 -2.62 7.71
C ALA A 75 5.99 -3.45 7.43
N HIS A 76 5.83 -4.54 6.68
CA HIS A 76 6.93 -5.23 6.04
C HIS A 76 6.87 -5.01 4.54
N ILE A 77 7.92 -4.45 3.96
CA ILE A 77 7.95 -4.09 2.54
C ILE A 77 9.12 -4.79 1.85
N ASP A 78 8.84 -5.63 0.84
CA ASP A 78 9.92 -6.33 0.15
C ASP A 78 10.86 -5.34 -0.57
N LEU A 79 10.31 -4.29 -1.19
CA LEU A 79 11.05 -3.20 -1.82
C LEU A 79 10.51 -1.82 -1.40
N VAL A 80 11.27 -1.06 -0.60
CA VAL A 80 10.84 0.25 -0.06
C VAL A 80 11.69 1.40 -0.58
N SER A 81 11.05 2.53 -0.92
CA SER A 81 11.76 3.78 -1.25
C SER A 81 12.15 4.58 0.01
N ASP A 82 13.16 5.45 -0.08
CA ASP A 82 13.52 6.37 1.00
C ASP A 82 12.38 7.33 1.37
N LEU A 83 11.60 7.75 0.37
CA LEU A 83 10.42 8.59 0.59
C LEU A 83 9.34 7.84 1.38
N ALA A 84 9.09 6.57 1.07
CA ALA A 84 8.16 5.75 1.84
C ALA A 84 8.67 5.54 3.27
N ALA A 85 9.94 5.20 3.44
CA ALA A 85 10.55 5.00 4.76
C ALA A 85 10.41 6.25 5.65
N SER A 86 10.61 7.43 5.09
CA SER A 86 10.44 8.72 5.80
C SER A 86 8.99 8.95 6.23
N VAL A 87 8.01 8.58 5.39
CA VAL A 87 6.59 8.64 5.76
C VAL A 87 6.28 7.65 6.89
N TYR A 88 6.73 6.40 6.78
CA TYR A 88 6.50 5.41 7.84
C TYR A 88 7.04 5.88 9.19
N GLU A 89 8.26 6.42 9.21
CA GLU A 89 8.87 6.99 10.41
C GLU A 89 8.06 8.18 10.96
N ALA A 90 7.67 9.13 10.11
CA ALA A 90 6.91 10.31 10.52
C ALA A 90 5.53 9.95 11.13
N HIS A 91 4.91 8.86 10.68
CA HIS A 91 3.63 8.39 11.18
C HIS A 91 3.74 7.35 12.32
N GLY A 92 4.97 7.05 12.78
CA GLY A 92 5.20 6.08 13.86
C GLY A 92 4.84 4.64 13.48
N ILE A 93 4.97 4.29 12.20
CA ILE A 93 4.76 2.94 11.68
C ILE A 93 6.08 2.18 11.79
N GLU A 94 6.07 1.06 12.50
CA GLU A 94 7.24 0.21 12.62
C GLU A 94 7.50 -0.49 11.27
N LEU A 95 8.55 -0.06 10.58
CA LEU A 95 8.91 -0.54 9.26
C LEU A 95 10.00 -1.61 9.32
N SER A 96 9.79 -2.69 8.59
CA SER A 96 10.82 -3.65 8.20
C SER A 96 10.83 -3.82 6.69
N TRP A 97 11.96 -4.20 6.12
CA TRP A 97 12.08 -4.30 4.65
C TRP A 97 13.02 -5.41 4.20
N GLY A 98 12.81 -5.87 2.96
CA GLY A 98 13.76 -6.72 2.25
C GLY A 98 14.89 -5.89 1.64
N GLN A 99 14.54 -4.98 0.73
CA GLN A 99 15.44 -4.07 0.04
C GLN A 99 14.96 -2.63 0.15
N ARG A 100 15.90 -1.70 0.35
CA ARG A 100 15.65 -0.26 0.38
C ARG A 100 16.35 0.42 -0.79
N ILE A 101 15.65 1.34 -1.47
CA ILE A 101 16.14 2.08 -2.64
C ILE A 101 15.88 3.57 -2.49
N GLU A 102 16.63 4.40 -3.21
CA GLU A 102 16.47 5.86 -3.14
C GLU A 102 15.06 6.28 -3.62
N ARG A 103 14.65 5.80 -4.80
CA ARG A 103 13.35 6.09 -5.41
C ARG A 103 12.83 4.91 -6.22
N LEU A 104 11.53 4.65 -6.15
CA LEU A 104 10.83 3.87 -7.15
C LEU A 104 10.73 4.73 -8.42
N ALA A 105 11.14 4.18 -9.57
CA ALA A 105 11.02 4.86 -10.86
C ALA A 105 9.54 4.97 -11.30
N CYS A 106 8.75 5.79 -10.60
CA CYS A 106 7.31 5.94 -10.79
C CYS A 106 6.95 7.43 -10.88
N LYS A 107 6.24 7.82 -11.95
CA LYS A 107 5.74 9.20 -12.15
C LYS A 107 4.93 9.74 -10.96
N THR A 108 4.26 8.85 -10.22
CA THR A 108 3.49 9.22 -9.03
C THR A 108 4.39 9.65 -7.87
N GLU A 109 5.58 9.08 -7.74
CA GLU A 109 6.51 9.42 -6.66
C GLU A 109 7.22 10.76 -6.89
N GLU A 110 7.37 11.18 -8.14
CA GLU A 110 7.84 12.52 -8.49
C GLU A 110 6.82 13.61 -8.16
N LEU A 111 5.56 13.38 -8.53
CA LEU A 111 4.46 14.31 -8.24
C LEU A 111 4.21 14.51 -6.73
N LEU A 112 4.32 13.44 -5.95
CA LEU A 112 4.10 13.52 -4.50
C LEU A 112 5.29 14.11 -3.74
N SER A 113 6.48 14.16 -4.34
CA SER A 113 7.69 14.61 -3.63
C SER A 113 7.61 16.07 -3.16
N THR A 114 6.82 16.90 -3.83
CA THR A 114 6.63 18.33 -3.50
C THR A 114 5.32 18.61 -2.77
N MET A 115 4.56 17.58 -2.39
CA MET A 115 3.26 17.73 -1.72
C MET A 115 3.38 17.40 -0.22
N ASP A 116 2.81 18.28 0.60
CA ASP A 116 2.80 18.17 2.07
C ASP A 116 1.39 17.93 2.65
N ASP A 117 0.33 18.21 1.88
CA ASP A 117 -1.07 18.00 2.30
C ASP A 117 -1.53 16.57 1.98
N GLU A 118 -1.74 15.76 3.03
CA GLU A 118 -2.15 14.36 2.92
C GLU A 118 -3.52 14.14 2.29
N ASP A 119 -4.48 15.04 2.49
CA ASP A 119 -5.81 14.92 1.91
C ASP A 119 -5.77 15.23 0.41
N GLN A 120 -5.00 16.24 0.00
CA GLN A 120 -4.73 16.51 -1.42
C GLN A 120 -4.00 15.35 -2.09
N MET A 121 -3.01 14.77 -1.41
CA MET A 121 -2.31 13.57 -1.89
C MET A 121 -3.30 12.41 -2.07
N TYR A 122 -4.16 12.15 -1.08
CA TYR A 122 -5.15 11.08 -1.15
C TYR A 122 -6.11 11.24 -2.34
N GLN A 123 -6.67 12.43 -2.55
CA GLN A 123 -7.59 12.67 -3.69
C GLN A 123 -6.91 12.44 -5.03
N MET A 124 -5.68 12.96 -5.20
CA MET A 124 -4.90 12.72 -6.41
C MET A 124 -4.63 11.22 -6.64
N LEU A 125 -4.30 10.48 -5.58
CA LEU A 125 -4.06 9.04 -5.67
C LEU A 125 -5.31 8.28 -6.10
N LYS A 126 -6.48 8.66 -5.56
CA LYS A 126 -7.77 8.05 -5.90
C LYS A 126 -8.17 8.28 -7.35
N GLU A 127 -7.98 9.51 -7.85
CA GLU A 127 -8.20 9.84 -9.26
C GLU A 127 -7.30 9.02 -10.19
N ARG A 128 -6.01 8.91 -9.85
CA ARG A 128 -5.04 8.16 -10.66
C ARG A 128 -5.32 6.67 -10.67
N ALA A 129 -5.68 6.09 -9.52
CA ALA A 129 -6.08 4.69 -9.46
C ALA A 129 -7.32 4.43 -10.33
N THR A 130 -8.33 5.29 -10.26
CA THR A 130 -9.54 5.17 -11.08
C THR A 130 -9.21 5.23 -12.58
N ALA A 131 -8.39 6.20 -13.01
CA ALA A 131 -7.96 6.32 -14.39
C ALA A 131 -7.11 5.11 -14.87
N ALA A 132 -6.26 4.58 -14.00
CA ALA A 132 -5.43 3.42 -14.31
C ALA A 132 -6.26 2.14 -14.46
N LYS A 133 -7.30 1.95 -13.62
CA LYS A 133 -8.26 0.85 -13.73
C LYS A 133 -9.01 0.89 -15.07
N ALA A 134 -9.56 2.05 -15.42
CA ALA A 134 -10.30 2.22 -16.68
C ALA A 134 -9.44 1.87 -17.91
N ARG A 135 -8.18 2.32 -17.94
CA ARG A 135 -7.25 1.99 -19.02
C ARG A 135 -6.93 0.49 -19.09
N ALA A 136 -6.75 -0.15 -17.94
CA ALA A 136 -6.49 -1.58 -17.90
C ALA A 136 -7.70 -2.39 -18.41
N GLU A 137 -8.92 -1.98 -18.06
CA GLU A 137 -10.16 -2.60 -18.55
C GLU A 137 -10.36 -2.41 -20.07
N GLU A 138 -10.04 -1.22 -20.61
CA GLU A 138 -10.07 -0.95 -22.05
C GLU A 138 -9.05 -1.81 -22.82
N GLU A 139 -7.82 -1.97 -22.32
CA GLU A 139 -6.79 -2.81 -22.94
C GLU A 139 -7.14 -4.30 -22.93
N LEU A 140 -7.77 -4.78 -21.86
CA LEU A 140 -8.27 -6.17 -21.77
C LEU A 140 -9.41 -6.42 -22.77
N THR A 141 -10.32 -5.46 -22.91
CA THR A 141 -11.45 -5.55 -23.84
C THR A 141 -10.97 -5.49 -25.31
N SER A 142 -9.96 -4.67 -25.61
CA SER A 142 -9.36 -4.57 -26.94
C SER A 142 -8.53 -5.79 -27.35
N LYS A 143 -8.02 -6.58 -26.40
CA LYS A 143 -7.24 -7.81 -26.67
C LYS A 143 -8.10 -9.07 -26.78
N ALA A 144 -9.38 -8.98 -26.42
CA ALA A 144 -10.35 -10.07 -26.52
C ALA A 144 -11.14 -10.08 -27.85
N GLN A 145 -10.85 -9.12 -28.74
CA GLN A 145 -11.37 -9.02 -30.12
C GLN A 145 -10.30 -9.39 -31.12
#